data_AF-A0A1X0XIX1-F1
#
_entry.id   AF-A0A1X0XIX1-F1
#
_cell.length_a   1.000
_cell.length_b   1.000
_cell.length_c   1.000
_cell.angle_alpha   90.00
_cell.angle_beta   90.00
_cell.angle_gamma   90.00
#
_symmetry.space_group_name_H-M   'P 1'
#
loop_
_entity.id
_entity.type
_entity.pdbx_description
1 polymer ?
#
loop_
_entity_poly.entity_id
_entity_poly.type
_entity_poly.pdbx_seq_one_letter_code
_entity_poly.pdbx_strand_id
1 'polypeptide(L)'
;MFQSLHALGDLLRRQRTEIESTLGHRAMGVAACEVLDELAAVIATVTDKVPADAAITRTGIMEYGDKAIAAMRLSQSVFDKLDEILKQGGADIYQRRQPQIRLIGRIESEGYAVDSSDFTTVRDAKVYASKDDCDDAAARIQLDAEMITRGEQARLYQDRLQRVEASIERAEEEYAQQIRQLITAFE
;
A
#
# COMPACT_ATOMS: atom_id res chain seq x y z
N MET A 1 -6.28 -3.11 34.86
CA MET A 1 -5.88 -4.17 33.91
C MET A 1 -6.97 -4.41 32.87
N PHE A 2 -8.14 -4.97 33.22
CA PHE A 2 -9.18 -5.26 32.22
C PHE A 2 -9.69 -4.02 31.49
N GLN A 3 -9.92 -2.90 32.19
CA GLN A 3 -10.23 -1.61 31.54
C GLN A 3 -9.17 -1.18 30.50
N SER A 4 -7.88 -1.37 30.81
CA SER A 4 -6.78 -1.06 29.89
C SER A 4 -6.78 -1.99 28.67
N LEU A 5 -7.17 -3.25 28.85
CA LEU A 5 -7.28 -4.22 27.76
C LEU A 5 -8.43 -3.86 26.80
N HIS A 6 -9.58 -3.44 27.34
CA HIS A 6 -10.68 -2.89 26.55
C HIS A 6 -10.25 -1.64 25.76
N ALA A 7 -9.58 -0.69 26.43
CA ALA A 7 -9.07 0.51 25.77
C ALA A 7 -8.06 0.20 24.64
N LEU A 8 -7.25 -0.85 24.81
CA LEU A 8 -6.35 -1.34 23.77
C LEU A 8 -7.10 -1.95 22.59
N GLY A 9 -8.17 -2.71 22.83
CA GLY A 9 -9.09 -3.18 21.79
C GLY A 9 -9.71 -2.03 20.99
N ASP A 10 -10.15 -0.97 21.66
CA ASP A 10 -10.69 0.22 21.00
C ASP A 10 -9.64 1.01 20.21
N LEU A 11 -8.38 1.01 20.68
CA LEU A 11 -7.26 1.60 19.95
C LEU A 11 -6.97 0.82 18.66
N LEU A 12 -6.92 -0.52 18.72
CA LEU A 12 -6.71 -1.38 17.54
C LEU A 12 -7.75 -1.11 16.46
N ARG A 13 -9.03 -1.08 16.83
CA ARG A 13 -10.11 -0.80 15.86
C ARG A 13 -9.99 0.57 15.22
N ARG A 14 -9.62 1.60 16.00
CA ARG A 14 -9.37 2.95 15.46
C ARG A 14 -8.19 2.97 14.48
N GLN A 15 -7.08 2.35 14.85
CA GLN A 15 -5.92 2.24 13.96
C GLN A 15 -6.25 1.47 12.68
N ARG A 16 -7.05 0.41 12.77
CA ARG A 16 -7.50 -0.35 11.61
C ARG A 16 -8.32 0.51 10.64
N THR A 17 -9.26 1.31 11.14
CA THR A 17 -10.02 2.26 10.30
C THR A 17 -9.12 3.33 9.68
N GLU A 18 -8.16 3.87 10.44
CA GLU A 18 -7.22 4.87 9.94
C GLU A 18 -6.34 4.32 8.81
N ILE A 19 -5.76 3.12 9.01
CA ILE A 19 -4.94 2.44 8.00
C ILE A 19 -5.78 2.07 6.77
N GLU A 20 -6.98 1.53 6.94
CA GLU A 20 -7.86 1.20 5.81
C GLU A 20 -8.15 2.44 4.96
N SER A 21 -8.45 3.57 5.60
CA SER A 21 -8.77 4.82 4.88
C SER A 21 -7.59 5.41 4.10
N THR A 22 -6.36 5.18 4.56
CA THR A 22 -5.15 5.79 4.01
C THR A 22 -4.38 4.85 3.07
N LEU A 23 -4.32 3.57 3.41
CA LEU A 23 -3.51 2.55 2.77
C LEU A 23 -4.30 1.29 2.39
N GLY A 24 -5.61 1.22 2.63
CA GLY A 24 -6.40 -0.01 2.40
C GLY A 24 -6.48 -0.49 0.95
N HIS A 25 -6.10 0.36 -0.02
CA HIS A 25 -5.97 -0.01 -1.43
C HIS A 25 -4.58 -0.58 -1.77
N ARG A 26 -3.66 -0.59 -0.81
CA ARG A 26 -2.27 -1.00 -0.98
C ARG A 26 -1.98 -2.27 -0.21
N ALA A 27 -1.12 -3.15 -0.72
CA ALA A 27 -0.87 -4.46 -0.13
C ALA A 27 -0.42 -4.38 1.34
N MET A 28 0.48 -3.45 1.68
CA MET A 28 0.91 -3.22 3.06
C MET A 28 -0.24 -2.79 3.99
N GLY A 29 -1.15 -1.93 3.52
CA GLY A 29 -2.28 -1.47 4.31
C GLY A 29 -3.32 -2.56 4.55
N VAL A 30 -3.58 -3.40 3.54
CA VAL A 30 -4.42 -4.60 3.67
C VAL A 30 -3.84 -5.55 4.71
N ALA A 31 -2.55 -5.89 4.59
CA ALA A 31 -1.87 -6.77 5.55
C ALA A 31 -1.86 -6.19 6.98
N ALA A 32 -1.69 -4.88 7.13
CA ALA A 32 -1.75 -4.23 8.43
C ALA A 32 -3.15 -4.32 9.05
N CYS A 33 -4.22 -4.16 8.25
CA CYS A 33 -5.59 -4.35 8.72
C CYS A 33 -5.82 -5.80 9.18
N GLU A 34 -5.35 -6.80 8.42
CA GLU A 34 -5.42 -8.22 8.81
C GLU A 34 -4.79 -8.45 10.18
N VAL A 35 -3.57 -7.95 10.42
CA VAL A 35 -2.88 -8.07 11.72
C VAL A 35 -3.65 -7.40 12.86
N LEU A 36 -4.20 -6.20 12.62
CA LEU A 36 -4.96 -5.48 13.63
C LEU A 36 -6.29 -6.17 13.98
N ASP A 37 -6.94 -6.77 12.99
CA ASP A 37 -8.16 -7.56 13.18
C ASP A 37 -7.87 -8.82 14.02
N GLU A 38 -6.76 -9.52 13.75
CA GLU A 38 -6.32 -10.67 14.55
C GLU A 38 -5.95 -10.28 16.00
N LEU A 39 -5.21 -9.18 16.19
CA LEU A 39 -4.94 -8.66 17.54
C LEU A 39 -6.22 -8.32 18.31
N ALA A 40 -7.19 -7.71 17.63
CA ALA A 40 -8.48 -7.39 18.23
C ALA A 40 -9.22 -8.66 18.64
N ALA A 41 -9.15 -9.72 17.83
CA ALA A 41 -9.70 -11.03 18.17
C ALA A 41 -9.02 -11.65 19.39
N VAL A 42 -7.69 -11.57 19.51
CA VAL A 42 -6.94 -12.03 20.69
C VAL A 42 -7.40 -11.30 21.95
N ILE A 43 -7.55 -9.97 21.88
CA ILE A 43 -8.06 -9.17 23.00
C ILE A 43 -9.51 -9.57 23.36
N ALA A 44 -10.36 -9.78 22.36
CA ALA A 44 -11.76 -10.19 22.52
C ALA A 44 -11.90 -11.47 23.36
N THR A 45 -10.96 -12.41 23.25
CA THR A 45 -10.99 -13.67 24.03
C THR A 45 -11.08 -13.46 25.56
N VAL A 46 -10.63 -12.31 26.05
CA VAL A 46 -10.71 -11.89 27.46
C VAL A 46 -11.81 -10.85 27.65
N THR A 47 -11.87 -9.81 26.80
CA THR A 47 -12.78 -8.67 27.01
C THR A 47 -14.25 -9.04 26.83
N ASP A 48 -14.56 -10.09 26.07
CA ASP A 48 -15.93 -10.59 25.91
C ASP A 48 -16.45 -11.31 27.17
N LYS A 49 -15.53 -11.76 28.04
CA LYS A 49 -15.84 -12.52 29.26
C LYS A 49 -15.74 -11.69 30.53
N VAL A 50 -14.96 -10.61 30.48
CA VAL A 50 -14.70 -9.73 31.61
C VAL A 50 -15.06 -8.28 31.24
N PRO A 51 -16.16 -7.74 31.78
CA PRO A 51 -16.53 -6.34 31.58
C PRO A 51 -15.43 -5.37 31.98
N ALA A 52 -15.37 -4.21 31.33
CA ALA A 52 -14.33 -3.21 31.56
C ALA A 52 -14.33 -2.68 33.01
N ASP A 53 -15.50 -2.56 33.61
CA ASP A 53 -15.77 -2.07 34.97
C ASP A 53 -15.88 -3.20 36.01
N ALA A 54 -15.60 -4.45 35.61
CA ALA A 54 -15.66 -5.58 36.52
C ALA A 54 -14.76 -5.35 37.74
N ALA A 55 -15.34 -5.52 38.93
CA ALA A 55 -14.58 -5.47 40.17
C ALA A 55 -13.45 -6.52 40.13
N ILE A 56 -12.24 -6.10 40.48
CA ILE A 56 -11.09 -7.00 40.50
C ILE A 56 -11.28 -8.00 41.63
N THR A 57 -11.52 -9.26 41.28
CA THR A 57 -11.63 -10.38 42.23
C THR A 57 -10.47 -11.34 42.06
N ARG A 58 -10.12 -12.06 43.14
CA ARG A 58 -9.09 -13.10 43.10
C ARG A 58 -9.39 -14.16 42.03
N THR A 59 -10.64 -14.61 41.94
CA THR A 59 -11.11 -15.57 40.94
C THR A 59 -10.93 -15.04 39.52
N GLY A 60 -11.33 -13.79 39.25
CA GLY A 60 -11.13 -13.18 37.94
C GLY A 60 -9.66 -13.03 37.53
N ILE A 61 -8.77 -12.73 38.48
CA ILE A 61 -7.32 -12.72 38.23
C ILE A 61 -6.81 -14.13 37.91
N MET A 62 -7.21 -15.14 38.67
CA MET A 62 -6.77 -16.52 38.44
C MET A 62 -7.26 -17.08 37.11
N GLU A 63 -8.45 -16.68 36.65
CA GLU A 63 -9.03 -17.18 35.40
C GLU A 63 -8.54 -16.42 34.15
N TYR A 64 -8.34 -15.10 34.25
CA TYR A 64 -8.11 -14.23 33.09
C TYR A 64 -6.87 -13.34 33.18
N GLY A 65 -6.22 -13.23 34.34
CA GLY A 65 -5.10 -12.32 34.56
C GLY A 65 -3.91 -12.60 33.63
N ASP A 66 -3.48 -13.86 33.55
CA ASP A 66 -2.35 -14.24 32.70
C ASP A 66 -2.67 -14.06 31.21
N LYS A 67 -3.90 -14.37 30.79
CA LYS A 67 -4.37 -14.15 29.41
C LYS A 67 -4.40 -12.67 29.06
N ALA A 68 -4.88 -11.82 29.97
CA ALA A 68 -4.90 -10.37 29.79
C ALA A 68 -3.48 -9.80 29.65
N ILE A 69 -2.55 -10.24 30.51
CA ILE A 69 -1.14 -9.81 30.44
C ILE A 69 -0.49 -10.28 29.15
N ALA A 70 -0.72 -11.54 28.75
CA ALA A 70 -0.20 -12.09 27.50
C ALA A 70 -0.72 -11.31 26.28
N ALA A 71 -2.03 -11.04 26.21
CA ALA A 71 -2.64 -10.25 25.14
C ALA A 71 -2.06 -8.83 25.07
N MET A 72 -1.85 -8.15 26.21
CA MET A 72 -1.24 -6.82 26.24
C MET A 72 0.21 -6.84 25.72
N ARG A 73 1.03 -7.79 26.18
CA ARG A 73 2.44 -7.91 25.77
C ARG A 73 2.56 -8.22 24.29
N LEU A 74 1.73 -9.14 23.81
CA LEU A 74 1.66 -9.51 22.41
C LEU A 74 1.26 -8.31 21.55
N SER A 75 0.18 -7.62 21.94
CA SER A 75 -0.28 -6.43 21.22
C SER A 75 0.79 -5.35 21.14
N GLN A 76 1.49 -5.08 22.26
CA GLN A 76 2.60 -4.11 22.26
C GLN A 76 3.72 -4.53 21.29
N SER A 77 4.18 -5.78 21.38
CA SER A 77 5.23 -6.32 20.52
C SER A 77 4.87 -6.25 19.03
N VAL A 78 3.62 -6.59 18.69
CA VAL A 78 3.15 -6.54 17.30
C VAL A 78 2.97 -5.11 16.82
N PHE A 79 2.44 -4.20 17.65
CA PHE A 79 2.35 -2.78 17.29
C PHE A 79 3.71 -2.14 17.00
N ASP A 80 4.70 -2.38 17.87
CA ASP A 80 6.04 -1.81 17.71
C ASP A 80 6.67 -2.29 16.39
N LYS A 81 6.54 -3.59 16.08
CA LYS A 81 7.03 -4.16 14.83
C LYS A 81 6.24 -3.69 13.60
N LEU A 82 4.92 -3.58 13.72
CA LEU A 82 4.06 -3.12 12.63
C LEU A 82 4.42 -1.66 12.27
N ASP A 83 4.57 -0.79 13.27
CA ASP A 83 4.99 0.61 13.07
C ASP A 83 6.39 0.68 12.42
N GLU A 84 7.33 -0.15 12.86
CA GLU A 84 8.66 -0.23 12.26
C GLU A 84 8.59 -0.62 10.77
N ILE A 85 7.86 -1.69 10.44
CA ILE A 85 7.74 -2.18 9.06
C ILE A 85 7.00 -1.15 8.18
N LEU A 86 5.93 -0.53 8.68
CA LEU A 86 5.20 0.49 7.93
C LEU A 86 6.07 1.71 7.64
N LYS A 87 6.87 2.17 8.62
CA LYS A 87 7.82 3.28 8.42
C LYS A 87 8.91 2.93 7.42
N GLN A 88 9.54 1.76 7.56
CA GLN A 88 10.61 1.31 6.68
C GLN A 88 10.10 1.09 5.26
N GLY A 89 9.00 0.35 5.09
CA GLY A 89 8.41 0.09 3.79
C GLY A 89 7.87 1.36 3.14
N GLY A 90 7.24 2.25 3.90
CA GLY A 90 6.82 3.56 3.39
C GLY A 90 7.99 4.39 2.84
N ALA A 91 9.12 4.42 3.55
CA ALA A 91 10.32 5.11 3.11
C ALA A 91 10.97 4.46 1.88
N ASP A 92 11.09 3.13 1.85
CA ASP A 92 11.68 2.41 0.72
C ASP A 92 10.83 2.59 -0.56
N ILE A 93 9.51 2.40 -0.44
CA ILE A 93 8.58 2.60 -1.56
C ILE A 93 8.62 4.05 -2.07
N TYR A 94 8.70 5.03 -1.18
CA TYR A 94 8.86 6.44 -1.57
C TYR A 94 10.15 6.66 -2.37
N GLN A 95 11.27 6.06 -1.96
CA GLN A 95 12.54 6.13 -2.69
C GLN A 95 12.47 5.45 -4.06
N ARG A 96 11.81 4.29 -4.13
CA ARG A 96 11.61 3.54 -5.39
C ARG A 96 10.69 4.25 -6.38
N ARG A 97 9.80 5.14 -5.92
CA ARG A 97 8.99 6.00 -6.80
C ARG A 97 9.79 7.17 -7.41
N GLN A 98 10.92 7.58 -6.83
CA GLN A 98 11.71 8.71 -7.35
C GLN A 98 12.21 8.52 -8.79
N PRO A 99 12.77 7.36 -9.20
CA PRO A 99 13.10 7.09 -10.60
C PRO A 99 11.91 7.14 -11.55
N GLN A 100 10.73 6.69 -11.12
CA GLN A 100 9.50 6.72 -11.93
C GLN A 100 9.10 8.17 -12.21
N ILE A 101 9.04 9.01 -11.17
CA ILE A 101 8.71 10.44 -11.30
C ILE A 101 9.69 11.15 -12.26
N ARG A 102 10.99 10.88 -12.13
CA ARG A 102 12.00 11.44 -13.05
C ARG A 102 11.83 10.96 -14.49
N LEU A 103 11.46 9.69 -14.68
CA LEU A 103 11.20 9.12 -16.00
C LEU A 103 9.95 9.74 -16.63
N ILE A 104 8.88 9.90 -15.86
CA ILE A 104 7.65 10.58 -16.31
C ILE A 104 7.97 12.01 -16.76
N GLY A 105 8.65 12.80 -15.93
CA GLY A 105 9.02 14.17 -16.30
C GLY A 105 9.86 14.26 -17.57
N ARG A 106 10.72 13.25 -17.81
CA ARG A 106 11.47 13.15 -19.07
C ARG A 106 10.54 12.83 -20.25
N ILE A 107 9.68 11.82 -20.13
CA ILE A 107 8.72 11.41 -21.17
C ILE A 107 7.85 12.61 -21.57
N GLU A 108 7.34 13.35 -20.59
CA GLU A 108 6.53 14.54 -20.81
C GLU A 108 7.30 15.67 -21.50
N SER A 109 8.57 15.88 -21.13
CA SER A 109 9.43 16.86 -21.81
C SER A 109 9.70 16.55 -23.29
N GLU A 110 9.53 15.28 -23.71
CA GLU A 110 9.70 14.83 -25.08
C GLU A 110 8.39 14.87 -25.91
N GLY A 111 7.32 15.46 -25.33
CA GLY A 111 6.03 15.67 -26.00
C GLY A 111 5.10 14.45 -25.95
N TYR A 112 5.27 13.58 -24.96
CA TYR A 112 4.33 12.51 -24.64
C TYR A 112 3.49 12.89 -23.42
N ALA A 113 2.39 12.19 -23.19
CA ALA A 113 1.56 12.32 -21.99
C ALA A 113 1.55 10.99 -21.24
N VAL A 114 1.70 11.04 -19.91
CA VAL A 114 1.54 9.89 -19.03
C VAL A 114 0.20 10.01 -18.30
N ASP A 115 -0.54 8.90 -18.20
CA ASP A 115 -1.82 8.89 -17.48
C ASP A 115 -1.58 9.05 -15.97
N SER A 116 -2.24 10.04 -15.36
CA SER A 116 -2.09 10.34 -13.93
C SER A 116 -2.79 9.34 -13.00
N SER A 117 -3.61 8.43 -13.54
CA SER A 117 -4.31 7.41 -12.76
C SER A 117 -3.46 6.16 -12.53
N ASP A 118 -2.65 5.76 -13.51
CA ASP A 118 -1.82 4.55 -13.45
C ASP A 118 -0.31 4.80 -13.53
N PHE A 119 0.12 6.02 -13.87
CA PHE A 119 1.51 6.43 -14.02
C PHE A 119 2.36 5.56 -14.96
N THR A 120 1.72 4.80 -15.85
CA THR A 120 2.37 3.83 -16.74
C THR A 120 1.89 3.93 -18.18
N THR A 121 0.63 4.29 -18.43
CA THR A 121 0.09 4.45 -19.78
C THR A 121 0.69 5.70 -20.43
N VAL A 122 1.31 5.52 -21.61
CA VAL A 122 1.96 6.61 -22.35
C VAL A 122 1.28 6.82 -23.69
N ARG A 123 0.99 8.08 -24.03
CA ARG A 123 0.41 8.46 -25.32
C ARG A 123 1.23 9.57 -25.96
N ASP A 124 1.27 9.59 -27.28
CA ASP A 124 1.83 10.73 -28.00
C ASP A 124 0.91 11.95 -27.81
N ALA A 125 1.45 13.05 -27.30
CA ALA A 125 0.70 14.29 -27.10
C ALA A 125 0.82 15.23 -28.31
N LYS A 126 1.61 14.87 -29.32
CA LYS A 126 1.74 15.67 -30.54
C LYS A 126 0.42 15.74 -31.28
N VAL A 127 -0.02 16.95 -31.60
CA VAL A 127 -1.15 17.21 -32.50
C VAL A 127 -0.63 17.19 -33.94
N TYR A 128 -1.15 16.25 -34.73
CA TYR A 128 -0.82 16.14 -36.15
C TYR A 128 -1.82 16.94 -36.98
N ALA A 129 -1.36 17.52 -38.10
CA ALA A 129 -2.26 18.05 -39.12
C ALA A 129 -3.10 16.90 -39.70
N SER A 130 -4.33 17.20 -40.12
CA SER A 130 -5.19 16.20 -40.75
C SER A 130 -4.53 15.66 -42.02
N LYS A 131 -4.56 14.34 -42.22
CA LYS A 131 -4.06 13.71 -43.45
C LYS A 131 -4.80 14.19 -44.69
N ASP A 132 -6.06 14.58 -44.53
CA ASP A 132 -6.92 15.08 -45.61
C ASP A 132 -6.54 16.50 -46.05
N ASP A 133 -5.84 17.27 -45.21
CA ASP A 133 -5.39 18.64 -45.51
C ASP A 133 -4.02 18.67 -46.23
N CYS A 134 -3.45 17.49 -46.55
CA CYS A 134 -2.10 17.37 -47.10
C CYS A 134 -2.16 16.87 -48.56
N ASP A 135 -2.07 17.77 -49.55
CA ASP A 135 -2.17 17.37 -50.97
C ASP A 135 -0.91 16.65 -51.52
N ASP A 136 0.19 16.69 -50.78
CA ASP A 136 1.45 16.05 -51.16
C ASP A 136 1.57 14.62 -50.61
N ALA A 137 1.68 13.65 -51.52
CA ALA A 137 1.86 12.24 -51.19
C ALA A 137 3.15 11.97 -50.39
N ALA A 138 4.23 12.71 -50.66
CA ALA A 138 5.49 12.56 -49.91
C ALA A 138 5.31 13.02 -48.45
N ALA A 139 4.61 14.13 -48.25
CA ALA A 139 4.30 14.65 -46.91
C ALA A 139 3.39 13.71 -46.11
N ARG A 140 2.40 13.05 -46.75
CA ARG A 140 1.56 12.03 -46.11
C ARG A 140 2.39 10.84 -45.61
N ILE A 141 3.27 10.30 -46.45
CA ILE A 141 4.14 9.17 -46.10
C ILE A 141 5.06 9.55 -44.93
N GLN A 142 5.62 10.75 -44.94
CA GLN A 142 6.46 11.24 -43.85
C GLN A 142 5.69 11.37 -42.54
N LEU A 143 4.46 11.89 -42.58
CA LEU A 143 3.60 11.99 -41.40
C LEU A 143 3.22 10.60 -40.85
N ASP A 144 2.92 9.63 -41.72
CA ASP A 144 2.67 8.25 -41.32
C ASP A 144 3.89 7.62 -40.65
N ALA A 145 5.08 7.80 -41.22
CA ALA A 145 6.33 7.29 -40.65
C ALA A 145 6.63 7.92 -39.27
N GLU A 146 6.37 9.22 -39.11
CA GLU A 146 6.52 9.90 -37.83
C GLU A 146 5.53 9.36 -36.79
N MET A 147 4.24 9.24 -37.13
CA MET A 147 3.21 8.69 -36.23
C MET A 147 3.57 7.28 -35.77
N ILE A 148 4.05 6.43 -36.67
CA ILE A 148 4.48 5.06 -36.34
C ILE A 148 5.66 5.11 -35.37
N THR A 149 6.70 5.88 -35.70
CA THR A 149 7.92 5.99 -34.89
C THR A 149 7.61 6.51 -33.49
N ARG A 150 6.77 7.56 -33.38
CA ARG A 150 6.37 8.12 -32.09
C ARG A 150 5.47 7.16 -31.31
N GLY A 151 4.61 6.40 -32.00
CA GLY A 151 3.80 5.34 -31.39
C GLY A 151 4.63 4.19 -30.83
N GLU A 152 5.67 3.76 -31.54
CA GLU A 152 6.63 2.76 -31.06
C GLU A 152 7.41 3.28 -29.85
N GLN A 153 7.87 4.53 -29.88
CA GLN A 153 8.56 5.14 -28.76
C GLN A 153 7.66 5.26 -27.51
N ALA A 154 6.37 5.61 -27.68
CA ALA A 154 5.40 5.63 -26.58
C ALA A 154 5.27 4.25 -25.93
N ARG A 155 5.22 3.17 -26.72
CA ARG A 155 5.20 1.79 -26.21
C ARG A 155 6.47 1.45 -25.42
N LEU A 156 7.64 1.82 -25.92
CA LEU A 156 8.90 1.61 -25.21
C LEU A 156 8.93 2.35 -23.86
N TYR A 157 8.37 3.55 -23.81
CA TYR A 157 8.23 4.29 -22.55
C TYR A 157 7.26 3.63 -21.57
N GLN A 158 6.11 3.19 -22.06
CA GLN A 158 5.14 2.44 -21.26
C GLN A 158 5.77 1.16 -20.68
N ASP A 159 6.44 0.34 -21.50
CA ASP A 159 7.11 -0.88 -21.03
C ASP A 159 8.18 -0.60 -19.97
N ARG A 160 8.82 0.57 -20.03
CA ARG A 160 9.80 0.98 -19.03
C ARG A 160 9.12 1.40 -17.73
N LEU A 161 8.04 2.19 -17.79
CA LEU A 161 7.27 2.58 -16.61
C LEU A 161 6.64 1.36 -15.93
N GLN A 162 6.05 0.44 -16.70
CA GLN A 162 5.46 -0.80 -16.18
C GLN A 162 6.49 -1.67 -15.45
N ARG A 163 7.73 -1.78 -15.96
CA ARG A 163 8.80 -2.51 -15.27
C ARG A 163 9.19 -1.87 -13.95
N VAL A 164 9.16 -0.53 -13.87
CA VAL A 164 9.43 0.20 -12.63
C VAL A 164 8.27 0.00 -11.64
N GLU A 165 7.02 0.15 -12.07
CA GLU A 165 5.85 -0.07 -11.21
C GLU A 165 5.83 -1.50 -10.67
N ALA A 166 6.02 -2.51 -11.53
CA ALA A 166 6.09 -3.90 -11.10
C ALA A 166 7.25 -4.19 -10.11
N SER A 167 8.29 -3.36 -10.08
CA SER A 167 9.35 -3.46 -9.05
C SER A 167 8.96 -2.83 -7.72
N ILE A 168 8.15 -1.77 -7.76
CA ILE A 168 7.58 -1.12 -6.58
C ILE A 168 6.52 -2.02 -5.95
N GLU A 169 5.61 -2.57 -6.75
CA GLU A 169 4.57 -3.50 -6.30
C GLU A 169 5.16 -4.75 -5.64
N ARG A 170 6.23 -5.32 -6.21
CA ARG A 170 6.94 -6.44 -5.59
C ARG A 170 7.53 -6.10 -4.23
N ALA A 171 8.19 -4.95 -4.11
CA ALA A 171 8.71 -4.50 -2.83
C ALA A 171 7.58 -4.27 -1.81
N GLU A 172 6.44 -3.73 -2.26
CA GLU A 172 5.28 -3.51 -1.40
C GLU A 172 4.66 -4.83 -0.92
N GLU A 173 4.59 -5.84 -1.79
CA GLU A 173 4.12 -7.19 -1.42
C GLU A 173 5.10 -7.90 -0.46
N GLU A 174 6.41 -7.70 -0.63
CA GLU A 174 7.42 -8.23 0.32
C GLU A 174 7.20 -7.68 1.73
N TYR A 175 6.93 -6.37 1.86
CA TYR A 175 6.59 -5.77 3.15
C TYR A 175 5.21 -6.24 3.67
N ALA A 176 4.22 -6.38 2.79
CA ALA A 176 2.91 -6.94 3.17
C ALA A 176 3.07 -8.37 3.73
N GLN A 177 3.93 -9.19 3.13
CA GLN A 177 4.23 -10.53 3.64
C GLN A 177 4.93 -10.49 5.01
N GLN A 178 5.89 -9.58 5.23
CA GLN A 178 6.51 -9.38 6.55
C GLN A 178 5.49 -8.97 7.61
N ILE A 179 4.53 -8.11 7.25
CA ILE A 179 3.42 -7.74 8.14
C ILE A 179 2.58 -8.96 8.48
N ARG A 180 2.16 -9.76 7.49
CA ARG A 180 1.38 -11.00 7.73
C ARG A 180 2.15 -12.01 8.58
N GLN A 181 3.48 -12.06 8.50
CA GLN A 181 4.28 -12.93 9.36
C GLN A 181 4.21 -12.52 10.84
N LEU A 182 3.82 -11.29 11.17
CA LEU A 182 3.53 -10.92 12.57
C LEU A 182 2.37 -11.75 13.15
N ILE A 183 1.46 -12.26 12.31
CA ILE A 183 0.37 -13.14 12.73
C ILE A 183 0.90 -14.48 13.23
N THR A 184 1.99 -14.98 12.65
CA THR A 184 2.61 -16.24 13.11
C THR A 184 3.21 -16.13 14.52
N ALA A 185 3.38 -14.90 15.05
CA ALA A 185 3.77 -14.70 16.45
C ALA A 185 2.60 -14.91 17.44
N PHE A 186 1.38 -15.20 16.95
CA PHE A 186 0.22 -15.55 17.78
C PHE A 186 0.15 -17.05 18.12
N GLU A 187 0.88 -17.90 17.39
CA GLU A 187 0.98 -19.35 17.61
C GLU A 187 2.13 -19.70 18.58
#